data_AF-A0A8T5P3S3-F1
#
_entry.id   AF-A0A8T5P3S3-F1
#
_cell.length_a   1.000
_cell.length_b   1.000
_cell.length_c   1.000
_cell.angle_alpha   90.00
_cell.angle_beta   90.00
_cell.angle_gamma   90.00
#
_symmetry.space_group_name_H-M   'P 1'
#
loop_
_entity.id
_entity.type
_entity.pdbx_description
1 polymer ?
#
loop_
_entity_poly.entity_id
_entity_poly.type
_entity_poly.pdbx_seq_one_letter_code
_entity_poly.pdbx_strand_id
1 'polypeptide(L)'
;MSNDVADIQATLKNIGVTVTPEQIENKLKTLARFNVTGTEAKRNATKSLARAAGVDPSALYKGSSTPIHVADVKEDGKWVTLKVKVVQIWDNTSDKITQTGLIGDETGIIKFTIWGNPQTCPRWKKGDPTRSRAQ
;
A
#
# COMPACT_ATOMS: atom_id res chain seq x y z
N MET A 1 24.77 9.35 -4.38
CA MET A 1 23.63 10.30 -4.25
C MET A 1 22.40 9.47 -3.91
N SER A 2 21.70 9.77 -2.80
CA SER A 2 20.61 8.90 -2.32
C SER A 2 19.45 8.89 -3.31
N ASN A 3 19.22 7.72 -3.93
CA ASN A 3 18.06 7.47 -4.81
C ASN A 3 16.73 7.76 -4.08
N ASP A 4 16.77 7.76 -2.74
CA ASP A 4 15.64 8.00 -1.84
C ASP A 4 15.08 9.41 -1.94
N VAL A 5 15.93 10.43 -2.12
CA VAL A 5 15.49 11.83 -2.18
C VAL A 5 14.69 12.08 -3.46
N ALA A 6 15.19 11.57 -4.59
CA ALA A 6 14.55 11.69 -5.89
C ALA A 6 13.18 10.96 -5.92
N ASP A 7 13.10 9.77 -5.32
CA ASP A 7 11.87 8.98 -5.23
C ASP A 7 10.79 9.67 -4.39
N ILE A 8 11.16 10.22 -3.22
CA ILE A 8 10.26 11.01 -2.37
C ILE A 8 9.79 12.27 -3.10
N GLN A 9 10.70 12.97 -3.77
CA GLN A 9 10.38 14.19 -4.52
C GLN A 9 9.41 13.90 -5.67
N ALA A 10 9.60 12.82 -6.43
CA ALA A 10 8.70 12.40 -7.50
C ALA A 10 7.30 12.06 -6.94
N THR A 11 7.25 11.35 -5.81
CA THR A 11 6.00 10.98 -5.15
C THR A 11 5.23 12.21 -4.65
N LEU A 12 5.92 13.17 -4.04
CA LEU A 12 5.31 14.43 -3.58
C LEU A 12 4.84 15.29 -4.76
N LYS A 13 5.58 15.31 -5.86
CA LYS A 13 5.17 16.02 -7.09
C LYS A 13 3.88 15.43 -7.68
N ASN A 14 3.69 14.11 -7.62
CA ASN A 14 2.46 13.44 -8.07
C ASN A 14 1.20 13.87 -7.29
N ILE A 15 1.35 14.26 -6.03
CA ILE A 15 0.24 14.79 -5.21
C ILE A 15 0.15 16.33 -5.26
N GLY A 16 0.94 16.99 -6.11
CA GLY A 16 0.94 18.45 -6.27
C GLY A 16 1.77 19.19 -5.21
N VAL A 17 2.61 18.49 -4.44
CA VAL A 17 3.45 19.08 -3.40
C VAL A 17 4.86 19.30 -3.96
N THR A 18 5.30 20.56 -4.00
CA THR A 18 6.66 20.91 -4.42
C THR A 18 7.53 21.13 -3.19
N VAL A 19 8.54 20.29 -3.00
CA VAL A 19 9.48 20.36 -1.86
C VAL A 19 10.91 20.38 -2.38
N THR A 20 11.78 21.12 -1.70
CA THR A 20 13.20 21.16 -2.05
C THR A 20 13.93 19.90 -1.53
N PRO A 21 14.99 19.44 -2.23
CA PRO A 21 15.75 18.27 -1.82
C PRO A 21 16.38 18.43 -0.43
N GLU A 22 16.79 19.65 -0.05
CA GLU A 22 17.35 19.94 1.28
C GLU A 22 16.37 19.67 2.42
N GLN A 23 15.08 19.97 2.24
CA GLN A 23 14.05 19.70 3.24
C GLN A 23 13.85 18.18 3.42
N ILE A 24 13.88 17.44 2.31
CA ILE A 24 13.80 15.98 2.31
C ILE A 24 15.02 15.38 3.03
N GLU A 25 16.23 15.83 2.70
CA GLU A 25 17.46 15.37 3.34
C GLU A 25 17.50 15.67 4.84
N ASN A 26 17.10 16.87 5.26
CA ASN A 26 17.03 17.21 6.68
C ASN A 26 16.02 16.35 7.44
N LYS A 27 14.89 15.99 6.82
CA LYS A 27 13.95 15.02 7.41
C LYS A 27 14.51 13.61 7.43
N LEU A 28 15.16 13.14 6.38
CA LEU A 28 15.82 11.82 6.38
C LEU A 28 16.91 11.73 7.46
N LYS A 29 17.72 12.79 7.64
CA LYS A 29 18.70 12.89 8.73
C LYS A 29 18.04 12.85 10.10
N THR A 30 16.89 13.50 10.26
CA THR A 30 16.11 13.47 11.50
C THR A 30 15.58 12.07 11.79
N LEU A 31 15.04 11.38 10.78
CA LEU A 31 14.51 10.02 10.90
C LEU A 31 15.60 8.98 11.19
N ALA A 32 16.80 9.17 10.62
CA ALA A 32 17.96 8.34 10.93
C ALA A 32 18.34 8.39 12.42
N ARG A 33 18.12 9.52 13.12
CA ARG A 33 18.33 9.62 14.57
C ARG A 33 17.38 8.73 15.38
N PHE A 34 16.21 8.42 14.83
CA PHE A 34 15.21 7.55 15.44
C PHE A 34 15.35 6.07 15.02
N ASN A 35 16.47 5.67 14.41
CA ASN A 35 16.67 4.33 13.82
C ASN A 35 15.66 3.96 12.72
N VAL A 36 14.96 4.94 12.16
CA VAL A 36 14.06 4.71 11.03
C VAL A 36 14.88 4.78 9.76
N THR A 37 15.09 3.63 9.11
CA THR A 37 15.92 3.52 7.88
C THR A 37 15.14 2.87 6.73
N GLY A 38 15.69 2.93 5.52
CA GLY A 38 15.12 2.29 4.34
C GLY A 38 13.72 2.78 3.96
N THR A 39 12.85 1.85 3.60
CA THR A 39 11.48 2.12 3.12
C THR A 39 10.62 2.87 4.14
N GLU A 40 10.84 2.62 5.43
CA GLU A 40 10.09 3.25 6.52
C GLU A 40 10.42 4.73 6.64
N ALA A 41 11.69 5.09 6.43
CA ALA A 41 12.14 6.48 6.40
C ALA A 41 11.49 7.23 5.23
N LYS A 42 11.41 6.61 4.05
CA LYS A 42 10.73 7.19 2.88
C LYS A 42 9.28 7.48 3.16
N ARG A 43 8.53 6.48 3.65
CA ARG A 43 7.10 6.64 3.96
C ARG A 43 6.86 7.72 4.99
N ASN A 44 7.66 7.75 6.05
CA ASN A 44 7.51 8.74 7.10
C ASN A 44 7.83 10.15 6.58
N ALA A 45 8.93 10.31 5.84
CA ALA A 45 9.31 11.57 5.22
C ALA A 45 8.23 12.07 4.26
N THR A 46 7.76 11.23 3.32
CA THR A 46 6.70 11.60 2.37
C THR A 46 5.40 11.98 3.09
N LYS A 47 4.98 11.18 4.09
CA LYS A 47 3.75 11.46 4.87
C LYS A 47 3.87 12.76 5.68
N SER A 48 5.02 12.99 6.29
CA SER A 48 5.30 14.18 7.09
C SER A 48 5.35 15.44 6.23
N LEU A 49 6.02 15.37 5.09
CA LEU A 49 6.11 16.48 4.12
C LEU A 49 4.76 16.79 3.46
N ALA A 50 3.98 15.77 3.10
CA ALA A 50 2.62 15.97 2.59
C ALA A 50 1.74 16.71 3.60
N ARG A 51 1.78 16.30 4.88
CA ARG A 51 1.07 16.99 5.97
C ARG A 51 1.55 18.42 6.18
N ALA A 52 2.87 18.65 6.13
CA ALA A 52 3.44 19.99 6.28
C ALA A 52 3.00 20.94 5.16
N ALA A 53 2.75 20.41 3.96
CA ALA A 53 2.21 21.16 2.83
C ALA A 53 0.67 21.31 2.84
N GLY A 54 -0.02 20.82 3.88
CA GLY A 54 -1.49 20.86 3.98
C GLY A 54 -2.21 19.87 3.07
N VAL A 55 -1.50 18.94 2.45
CA VAL A 55 -2.11 17.87 1.64
C VAL A 55 -2.39 16.67 2.53
N ASP A 56 -3.64 16.19 2.48
CA ASP A 56 -3.98 14.99 3.22
C ASP A 56 -3.14 13.81 2.68
N PRO A 57 -2.37 13.12 3.53
CA PRO A 57 -1.51 12.04 3.08
C PRO A 57 -2.31 10.91 2.44
N SER A 58 -3.64 10.82 2.64
CA SER A 58 -4.56 9.94 1.89
C SER A 58 -4.45 10.11 0.38
N ALA A 59 -4.03 11.28 -0.12
CA ALA A 59 -3.77 11.55 -1.53
C ALA A 59 -2.62 10.70 -2.11
N LEU A 60 -1.61 10.36 -1.29
CA LEU A 60 -0.55 9.41 -1.67
C LEU A 60 -1.12 8.01 -1.91
N TYR A 61 -2.23 7.70 -1.24
CA TYR A 61 -2.93 6.43 -1.33
C TYR A 61 -4.10 6.48 -2.29
N LYS A 62 -4.28 7.58 -3.06
CA LYS A 62 -5.20 7.61 -4.20
C LYS A 62 -4.60 6.70 -5.28
N GLY A 63 -4.66 5.40 -4.99
CA GLY A 63 -3.98 4.34 -5.71
C GLY A 63 -4.30 4.47 -7.17
N SER A 64 -3.30 4.17 -8.00
CA SER A 64 -3.48 4.10 -9.43
C SER A 64 -4.79 3.35 -9.71
N SER A 65 -5.77 4.03 -10.28
CA SER A 65 -7.04 3.39 -10.65
C SER A 65 -6.83 2.26 -11.67
N THR A 66 -5.62 2.18 -12.23
CA THR A 66 -5.14 1.10 -13.06
C THR A 66 -4.91 -0.15 -12.20
N PRO A 67 -5.72 -1.21 -12.40
CA PRO A 67 -5.42 -2.49 -11.80
C PRO A 67 -4.08 -3.00 -12.32
N ILE A 68 -3.23 -3.51 -11.43
CA ILE A 68 -1.99 -4.20 -11.80
C ILE A 68 -2.19 -5.72 -11.74
N HIS A 69 -1.29 -6.49 -12.32
CA HIS A 69 -1.35 -7.94 -12.26
C HIS A 69 -0.75 -8.48 -10.96
N VAL A 70 -1.13 -9.71 -10.60
CA VAL A 70 -0.63 -10.38 -9.40
C VAL A 70 0.90 -10.55 -9.45
N ALA A 71 1.46 -10.84 -10.64
CA ALA A 71 2.90 -11.00 -10.82
C ALA A 71 3.72 -9.71 -10.58
N ASP A 72 3.08 -8.54 -10.65
CA ASP A 72 3.73 -7.24 -10.40
C ASP A 72 3.77 -6.88 -8.91
N VAL A 73 3.03 -7.61 -8.05
CA VAL A 73 3.04 -7.43 -6.60
C VAL A 73 4.30 -8.09 -6.02
N LYS A 74 5.43 -7.39 -6.14
CA LYS A 74 6.75 -7.86 -5.65
C LYS A 74 7.24 -7.14 -4.40
N GLU A 75 6.57 -6.08 -3.99
CA GLU A 75 6.95 -5.25 -2.85
C GLU A 75 5.87 -5.25 -1.78
N ASP A 76 6.28 -5.46 -0.53
CA ASP A 76 5.41 -5.45 0.64
C ASP A 76 4.95 -4.04 1.06
N GLY A 77 3.73 -3.99 1.61
CA GLY A 77 3.09 -2.80 2.17
C GLY A 77 2.71 -1.72 1.15
N LYS A 78 2.78 -1.99 -0.16
CA LYS A 78 2.27 -1.09 -1.20
C LYS A 78 0.77 -1.31 -1.38
N TRP A 79 0.04 -0.20 -1.48
CA TRP A 79 -1.38 -0.22 -1.78
C TRP A 79 -1.58 -0.41 -3.26
N VAL A 80 -2.12 -1.56 -3.64
CA VAL A 80 -2.36 -1.91 -5.03
C VAL A 80 -3.84 -2.19 -5.26
N THR A 81 -4.31 -1.85 -6.46
CA THR A 81 -5.62 -2.28 -6.92
C THR A 81 -5.41 -3.49 -7.81
N LEU A 82 -6.08 -4.60 -7.50
CA LEU A 82 -6.00 -5.83 -8.28
C LEU A 82 -7.37 -6.17 -8.85
N LYS A 83 -7.38 -6.69 -10.08
CA LYS A 83 -8.55 -7.34 -10.67
C LYS A 83 -8.25 -8.84 -10.68
N VAL A 84 -8.91 -9.58 -9.80
CA VAL A 84 -8.64 -10.99 -9.55
C VAL A 84 -9.96 -11.73 -9.36
N LYS A 85 -9.91 -13.05 -9.52
CA LYS A 85 -11.00 -13.96 -9.16
C LYS A 85 -10.64 -14.75 -7.92
N VAL A 86 -11.63 -15.03 -7.09
CA VAL A 86 -11.46 -15.90 -5.92
C VAL A 86 -11.41 -17.36 -6.37
N VAL A 87 -10.24 -17.97 -6.22
CA VAL A 87 -9.97 -19.37 -6.59
C VAL A 87 -10.44 -20.31 -5.50
N GLN A 88 -10.08 -20.00 -4.25
CA GLN A 88 -10.39 -20.82 -3.10
C GLN A 88 -10.59 -19.97 -1.85
N ILE A 89 -11.47 -20.43 -0.97
CA ILE A 89 -11.71 -19.83 0.35
C ILE A 89 -11.48 -20.93 1.38
N TRP A 90 -10.81 -20.58 2.46
CA TRP A 90 -10.68 -21.42 3.64
C TRP A 90 -11.53 -20.85 4.76
N ASP A 91 -12.30 -21.72 5.41
CA ASP A 91 -12.97 -21.36 6.66
C ASP A 91 -11.92 -21.21 7.77
N ASN A 92 -12.04 -20.12 8.51
CA ASN A 92 -11.19 -19.83 9.66
C ASN A 92 -12.04 -19.82 10.92
N THR A 93 -11.54 -20.45 11.97
CA THR A 93 -12.18 -20.54 13.29
C THR A 93 -11.74 -19.42 14.24
N SER A 94 -10.88 -18.49 13.80
CA SER A 94 -10.38 -17.39 14.64
C SER A 94 -11.26 -16.14 14.53
N ASP A 95 -11.69 -15.61 15.69
CA ASP A 95 -12.56 -14.41 15.76
C ASP A 95 -11.94 -13.13 15.17
N LYS A 96 -10.61 -13.10 15.00
CA LYS A 96 -9.88 -11.93 14.44
C LYS A 96 -9.74 -11.96 12.93
N ILE A 97 -9.97 -13.12 12.31
CA ILE A 97 -9.82 -13.31 10.87
C ILE A 97 -11.19 -13.55 10.28
N THR A 98 -11.65 -12.59 9.47
CA THR A 98 -12.94 -12.74 8.79
C THR A 98 -12.87 -13.82 7.72
N GLN A 99 -11.83 -13.80 6.89
CA GLN A 99 -11.73 -14.70 5.74
C GLN A 99 -10.29 -14.87 5.28
N THR A 100 -9.92 -16.08 4.90
CA THR A 100 -8.65 -16.37 4.23
C THR A 100 -8.93 -17.09 2.92
N GLY A 101 -8.14 -16.84 1.89
CA GLY A 101 -8.31 -17.57 0.64
C GLY A 101 -7.16 -17.35 -0.35
N LEU A 102 -7.38 -17.83 -1.55
CA LEU A 102 -6.54 -17.64 -2.72
C LEU A 102 -7.31 -16.83 -3.74
N ILE A 103 -6.68 -15.74 -4.18
CA ILE A 103 -7.10 -14.97 -5.35
C ILE A 103 -6.08 -15.18 -6.45
N GLY A 104 -6.55 -15.14 -7.69
CA GLY A 104 -5.70 -15.33 -8.86
C GLY A 104 -6.20 -14.55 -10.05
N ASP A 105 -5.25 -14.24 -10.92
CA ASP A 105 -5.49 -13.74 -12.26
C ASP A 105 -4.66 -14.54 -13.27
N GLU A 106 -4.68 -14.19 -14.55
CA GLU A 106 -3.97 -14.92 -15.62
C GLU A 106 -2.46 -15.01 -15.37
N THR A 107 -1.91 -14.08 -14.58
CA THR A 107 -0.47 -14.01 -14.27
C THR A 107 -0.03 -14.87 -13.08
N GLY A 108 -0.97 -15.32 -12.23
CA GLY A 108 -0.61 -16.06 -11.02
C GLY A 108 -1.64 -15.99 -9.89
N ILE A 109 -1.29 -16.60 -8.76
CA ILE A 109 -2.13 -16.71 -7.56
C ILE A 109 -1.43 -16.12 -6.34
N ILE A 110 -2.18 -15.45 -5.48
CA ILE A 110 -1.71 -14.91 -4.20
C ILE A 110 -2.70 -15.23 -3.09
N LYS A 111 -2.19 -15.56 -1.92
CA LYS A 111 -3.00 -15.79 -0.72
C LYS A 111 -3.40 -14.44 -0.11
N PHE A 112 -4.66 -14.30 0.26
CA PHE A 112 -5.18 -13.12 0.96
C PHE A 112 -5.76 -13.49 2.32
N THR A 113 -5.70 -12.54 3.25
CA THR A 113 -6.33 -12.62 4.57
C THR A 113 -7.07 -11.32 4.86
N ILE A 114 -8.38 -11.40 5.06
CA ILE A 114 -9.24 -10.29 5.48
C ILE A 114 -9.32 -10.32 7.01
N TRP A 115 -8.81 -9.26 7.62
CA TRP A 115 -8.86 -9.03 9.06
C TRP A 115 -10.02 -8.09 9.38
N GLY A 116 -10.71 -8.35 10.50
CA GLY A 116 -11.80 -7.50 10.95
C GLY A 116 -12.97 -8.30 11.53
N ASN A 117 -14.03 -7.58 11.86
CA ASN A 117 -15.23 -8.16 12.43
C ASN A 117 -16.02 -8.89 11.31
N PRO A 118 -16.33 -10.19 11.46
CA PRO A 118 -17.06 -10.94 10.44
C PRO A 118 -18.43 -10.35 10.09
N GLN A 119 -19.01 -9.57 11.01
CA GLN A 119 -20.31 -8.92 10.87
C GLN A 119 -20.27 -7.67 9.97
N THR A 120 -19.12 -7.00 9.87
CA THR A 120 -18.98 -5.74 9.13
C THR A 120 -18.12 -5.88 7.87
N CYS A 121 -17.28 -6.92 7.80
CA CYS A 121 -16.44 -7.19 6.65
C CYS A 121 -17.21 -7.96 5.55
N PRO A 122 -17.07 -7.55 4.27
CA PRO A 122 -17.72 -8.24 3.16
C PRO A 122 -17.12 -9.64 2.97
N ARG A 123 -17.99 -10.65 2.84
CA ARG A 123 -17.59 -12.05 2.62
C ARG A 123 -17.61 -12.38 1.14
N TRP A 124 -16.48 -12.80 0.60
CA TRP A 124 -16.38 -13.16 -0.81
C TRP A 124 -16.82 -14.60 -1.05
N LYS A 125 -17.29 -14.91 -2.27
CA LYS A 125 -17.58 -16.27 -2.72
C LYS A 125 -16.63 -16.69 -3.84
N LYS A 126 -16.42 -18.01 -3.96
CA LYS A 126 -15.61 -18.60 -5.03
C LYS A 126 -16.22 -18.22 -6.38
N GLY A 127 -15.38 -17.71 -7.29
CA GLY A 127 -15.80 -17.28 -8.63
C GLY A 127 -16.25 -15.83 -8.76
N ASP A 128 -16.41 -15.09 -7.67
CA ASP A 128 -16.80 -13.67 -7.75
C ASP A 128 -15.65 -12.80 -8.32
N PRO A 129 -15.94 -11.92 -9.30
CA PRO A 129 -14.99 -10.90 -9.72
C PRO A 129 -14.91 -9.79 -8.67
N THR A 130 -13.86 -9.81 -7.86
CA THR A 130 -13.70 -8.84 -6.77
C THR A 130 -12.66 -7.79 -7.13
N ARG A 131 -13.04 -6.51 -7.09
CA ARG A 131 -12.07 -5.39 -7.01
C ARG A 131 -11.67 -5.25 -5.55
N SER A 132 -10.46 -5.70 -5.22
CA SER A 132 -9.93 -5.57 -3.87
C SER A 132 -8.85 -4.50 -3.82
N ARG A 133 -8.93 -3.68 -2.78
CA ARG A 133 -7.88 -2.74 -2.38
C ARG A 133 -7.19 -3.38 -1.19
N ALA A 134 -6.04 -4.00 -1.43
CA ALA A 134 -5.31 -4.75 -0.41
C ALA A 134 -4.12 -3.93 0.12
N GLN A 135 -3.77 -4.17 1.39
CA GLN A 135 -2.63 -3.61 2.12
C GLN A 135 -1.52 -4.66 2.25
#